data_AF-A0A506PWK4-F1
#
_entry.id   AF-A0A506PWK4-F1
#
_cell.length_a   1.000
_cell.length_b   1.000
_cell.length_c   1.000
_cell.angle_alpha   90.00
_cell.angle_beta   90.00
_cell.angle_gamma   90.00
#
_symmetry.space_group_name_H-M   'P 1'
#
loop_
_entity.id
_entity.type
_entity.pdbx_description
1 polymer ?
#
loop_
_entity_poly.entity_id
_entity_poly.type
_entity_poly.pdbx_seq_one_letter_code
_entity_poly.pdbx_strand_id
1 'polypeptide(L)'
;GIIPIAITAILTNDCTTITSPNISFGSAPLVGSFSAVTQTINVLCSKGSTYTVGLSNGSYPAGSVRNMASGTNRLSYEIYKESGSNRWGSAGTERWSSTISSAVSADGLTRGYNYTARILTSQSTPPAGNYSDSVVVDLSF
;
A
#
# COMPACT_ATOMS: atom_id res chain seq x y z
N GLY A 1 -33.79 -19.10 -43.47
CA GLY A 1 -32.36 -19.13 -43.12
C GLY A 1 -32.23 -18.79 -41.66
N ILE A 2 -31.47 -19.57 -40.90
CA ILE A 2 -31.24 -19.33 -39.47
C ILE A 2 -30.19 -18.22 -39.38
N ILE A 3 -30.51 -17.09 -38.75
CA ILE A 3 -29.54 -16.02 -38.52
C ILE A 3 -28.83 -16.35 -37.20
N PRO A 4 -27.50 -16.59 -37.19
CA PRO A 4 -26.78 -16.84 -35.95
C PRO A 4 -26.73 -15.58 -35.11
N ILE A 5 -27.13 -15.68 -33.84
CA ILE A 5 -26.94 -14.61 -32.86
C ILE A 5 -25.48 -14.71 -32.37
N ALA A 6 -24.67 -13.71 -32.72
CA ALA A 6 -23.34 -13.56 -32.15
C ALA A 6 -23.46 -12.88 -30.77
N ILE A 7 -23.23 -13.63 -29.71
CA ILE A 7 -23.15 -13.11 -28.34
C ILE A 7 -21.67 -12.83 -28.06
N THR A 8 -21.33 -11.57 -27.79
CA THR A 8 -19.99 -11.16 -27.34
C THR A 8 -20.03 -10.81 -25.87
N ALA A 9 -19.25 -11.51 -25.03
CA ALA A 9 -19.02 -11.14 -23.65
C ALA A 9 -17.69 -10.37 -23.55
N ILE A 10 -17.72 -9.15 -23.03
CA ILE A 10 -16.52 -8.35 -22.74
C ILE A 10 -16.11 -8.64 -21.30
N LEU A 11 -14.96 -9.29 -21.10
CA LEU A 11 -14.37 -9.42 -19.77
C LEU A 11 -13.61 -8.13 -19.44
N THR A 12 -14.16 -7.32 -18.56
CA THR A 12 -13.46 -6.15 -18.00
C THR A 12 -12.56 -6.61 -16.86
N ASN A 13 -11.36 -6.03 -16.76
CA ASN A 13 -10.49 -6.29 -15.62
C ASN A 13 -11.18 -5.81 -14.34
N ASP A 14 -11.37 -6.71 -13.38
CA ASP A 14 -11.99 -6.41 -12.09
C ASP A 14 -11.15 -6.95 -10.94
N CYS A 15 -11.17 -6.23 -9.81
CA CYS A 15 -10.47 -6.59 -8.58
C CYS A 15 -11.46 -6.63 -7.43
N THR A 16 -11.70 -7.81 -6.89
CA THR A 16 -12.82 -8.05 -5.97
C THR A 16 -12.41 -7.93 -4.50
N THR A 17 -11.11 -7.99 -4.18
CA THR A 17 -10.66 -7.95 -2.78
C THR A 17 -9.27 -7.34 -2.64
N ILE A 18 -9.15 -6.39 -1.71
CA ILE A 18 -7.88 -5.84 -1.23
C ILE A 18 -7.82 -6.11 0.27
N THR A 19 -6.84 -6.91 0.69
CA THR A 19 -6.59 -7.20 2.10
C THR A 19 -5.34 -6.45 2.55
N SER A 20 -5.54 -5.39 3.33
CA SER A 20 -4.47 -4.57 3.92
C SER A 20 -4.53 -4.64 5.45
N PRO A 21 -3.59 -5.34 6.11
CA PRO A 21 -3.56 -5.40 7.56
C PRO A 21 -3.14 -4.05 8.18
N ASN A 22 -3.58 -3.80 9.41
CA ASN A 22 -3.21 -2.60 10.16
C ASN A 22 -1.71 -2.63 10.51
N ILE A 23 -1.06 -1.47 10.40
CA ILE A 23 0.33 -1.29 10.81
C ILE A 23 0.36 -0.81 12.27
N SER A 24 1.07 -1.52 13.13
CA SER A 24 1.34 -1.09 14.51
C SER A 24 2.84 -1.08 14.75
N PHE A 25 3.39 0.10 15.00
CA PHE A 25 4.82 0.29 15.33
C PHE A 25 5.14 -0.03 16.79
N GLY A 26 4.13 -0.27 17.63
CA GLY A 26 4.30 -0.42 19.08
C GLY A 26 4.63 0.91 19.76
N SER A 27 5.40 0.84 20.84
CA SER A 27 5.84 2.00 21.62
C SER A 27 7.36 2.06 21.72
N ALA A 28 7.91 3.27 21.66
CA ALA A 28 9.33 3.51 21.86
C ALA A 28 9.56 4.93 22.42
N PRO A 29 10.64 5.14 23.20
CA PRO A 29 10.95 6.44 23.79
C PRO A 29 11.56 7.43 22.80
N LEU A 30 12.17 6.96 21.71
CA LEU A 30 12.76 7.79 20.66
C LEU A 30 12.35 7.28 19.28
N VAL A 31 12.33 8.18 18.29
CA VAL A 31 12.01 7.86 16.89
C VAL A 31 12.94 6.80 16.29
N GLY A 32 14.20 6.74 16.74
CA GLY A 32 15.19 5.75 16.30
C GLY A 32 15.07 4.37 16.95
N SER A 33 14.21 4.22 17.96
CA SER A 33 14.03 2.96 18.69
C SER A 33 12.81 2.16 18.23
N PHE A 34 12.02 2.68 17.29
CA PHE A 34 10.93 1.93 16.68
C PHE A 34 11.47 0.88 15.71
N SER A 35 11.01 -0.36 15.87
CA SER A 35 11.28 -1.42 14.92
C SER A 35 10.50 -1.21 13.62
N ALA A 36 11.12 -1.59 12.50
CA ALA A 36 10.41 -1.67 11.23
C ALA A 36 9.33 -2.76 11.28
N VAL A 37 8.23 -2.54 10.58
CA VAL A 37 7.10 -3.47 10.51
C VAL A 37 6.99 -3.99 9.08
N THR A 38 7.13 -5.30 8.90
CA THR A 38 7.02 -5.95 7.60
C THR A 38 5.71 -6.71 7.51
N GLN A 39 4.92 -6.43 6.48
CA GLN A 39 3.62 -7.07 6.24
C GLN A 39 3.36 -7.19 4.73
N THR A 40 2.22 -7.77 4.36
CA THR A 40 1.84 -8.02 2.96
C THR A 40 0.44 -7.51 2.69
N ILE A 41 0.27 -6.75 1.61
CA ILE A 41 -1.06 -6.46 1.03
C ILE A 41 -1.36 -7.52 -0.03
N ASN A 42 -2.54 -8.13 0.04
CA ASN A 42 -2.99 -9.07 -0.99
C ASN A 42 -4.08 -8.44 -1.84
N VAL A 43 -3.96 -8.57 -3.16
CA VAL A 43 -4.94 -8.07 -4.12
C VAL A 43 -5.40 -9.22 -5.00
N LEU A 44 -6.71 -9.46 -5.02
CA LEU A 44 -7.36 -10.46 -5.86
C LEU A 44 -7.99 -9.78 -7.07
N CYS A 45 -7.51 -10.10 -8.27
CA CYS A 45 -8.02 -9.56 -9.53
C CYS A 45 -8.26 -10.64 -10.58
N SER A 46 -9.01 -10.27 -11.61
CA SER A 46 -9.28 -11.09 -12.78
C SER A 46 -7.98 -11.56 -13.42
N LYS A 47 -7.92 -12.85 -13.79
CA LYS A 47 -6.70 -13.49 -14.30
C LYS A 47 -6.17 -12.75 -15.53
N GLY A 48 -4.88 -12.42 -15.53
CA GLY A 48 -4.23 -11.72 -16.64
C GLY A 48 -4.36 -10.19 -16.60
N SER A 49 -5.07 -9.62 -15.62
CA SER A 49 -5.16 -8.17 -15.47
C SER A 49 -3.80 -7.55 -15.15
N THR A 50 -3.44 -6.50 -15.89
CA THR A 50 -2.31 -5.62 -15.55
C THR A 50 -2.85 -4.39 -14.87
N TYR A 51 -2.30 -4.05 -13.71
CA TYR A 51 -2.73 -2.91 -12.90
C TYR A 51 -1.57 -2.40 -12.05
N THR A 52 -1.77 -1.28 -11.39
CA THR A 52 -0.84 -0.68 -10.44
C THR A 52 -1.54 -0.43 -9.11
N VAL A 53 -0.87 -0.78 -8.01
CA VAL A 53 -1.34 -0.54 -6.66
C VAL A 53 -0.69 0.72 -6.11
N GLY A 54 -1.51 1.69 -5.72
CA GLY A 54 -1.10 2.95 -5.09
C GLY A 54 -1.38 2.95 -3.60
N LEU A 55 -0.56 3.70 -2.86
CA LEU A 55 -0.83 4.07 -1.49
C LEU A 55 -0.91 5.61 -1.41
N SER A 56 -2.02 6.14 -0.91
CA SER A 56 -2.16 7.58 -0.63
C SER A 56 -1.12 8.08 0.38
N ASN A 57 -0.93 9.40 0.51
CA ASN A 57 0.03 9.96 1.47
C ASN A 57 -0.54 10.09 2.90
N GLY A 58 -1.63 9.38 3.20
CA GLY A 58 -2.28 9.45 4.50
C GLY A 58 -3.23 10.64 4.64
N SER A 59 -3.77 10.80 5.84
CA SER A 59 -4.66 11.90 6.24
C SER A 59 -3.91 13.16 6.65
N TYR A 60 -2.62 13.04 7.01
CA TYR A 60 -1.79 14.16 7.44
C TYR A 60 -0.47 14.29 6.66
N PRO A 61 -0.51 14.36 5.33
CA PRO A 61 0.70 14.45 4.53
C PRO A 61 1.46 15.76 4.75
N ALA A 62 2.78 15.69 4.77
CA ALA A 62 3.69 16.83 4.65
C ALA A 62 4.42 16.72 3.30
N GLY A 63 3.87 17.33 2.26
CA GLY A 63 4.29 17.05 0.88
C GLY A 63 3.98 15.60 0.51
N SER A 64 5.01 14.81 0.18
CA SER A 64 4.87 13.36 -0.06
C SER A 64 5.05 12.52 1.20
N VAL A 65 5.57 13.07 2.30
CA VAL A 65 5.86 12.28 3.52
C VAL A 65 4.58 12.03 4.30
N ARG A 66 4.35 10.76 4.69
CA ARG A 66 3.21 10.37 5.53
C ARG A 66 3.47 10.74 6.99
N ASN A 67 2.42 11.20 7.68
CA ASN A 67 2.52 11.49 9.11
C ASN A 67 1.32 10.92 9.86
N MET A 68 1.60 10.36 11.02
CA MET A 68 0.58 10.11 12.02
C MET A 68 0.38 11.35 12.90
N ALA A 69 -0.84 11.51 13.40
CA ALA A 69 -1.27 12.66 14.16
C ALA A 69 -1.60 12.31 15.61
N SER A 70 -1.17 13.19 16.53
CA SER A 70 -1.67 13.24 17.92
C SER A 70 -1.99 14.69 18.26
N GLY A 71 -3.26 15.10 18.07
CA GLY A 71 -3.63 16.52 18.06
C GLY A 71 -2.88 17.28 16.97
N THR A 72 -2.13 18.31 17.35
CA THR A 72 -1.26 19.09 16.44
C THR A 72 0.11 18.46 16.22
N ASN A 73 0.49 17.45 17.01
CA ASN A 73 1.79 16.80 16.88
C ASN A 73 1.79 15.84 15.69
N ARG A 74 2.96 15.68 15.06
CA ARG A 74 3.16 14.81 13.90
C ARG A 74 4.31 13.85 14.15
N LEU A 75 4.12 12.61 13.72
CA LEU A 75 5.14 11.57 13.69
C LEU A 75 5.25 11.04 12.26
N SER A 76 6.37 11.38 11.62
CA SER A 76 6.64 11.02 10.23
C SER A 76 6.99 9.55 10.10
N TYR A 77 6.42 8.89 9.10
CA TYR A 77 6.70 7.49 8.80
C TYR A 77 6.63 7.28 7.29
N GLU A 78 7.11 6.13 6.83
CA GLU A 78 7.00 5.80 5.43
C GLU A 78 6.88 4.31 5.17
N ILE A 79 6.28 3.96 4.03
CA ILE A 79 6.05 2.58 3.59
C ILE A 79 6.87 2.35 2.33
N TYR A 80 7.75 1.36 2.40
CA TYR A 80 8.68 0.98 1.35
C TYR A 80 8.29 -0.36 0.74
N LYS A 81 8.56 -0.52 -0.56
CA LYS A 81 8.41 -1.79 -1.28
C LYS A 81 9.46 -2.78 -0.79
N GLU A 82 9.04 -4.01 -0.49
CA GLU A 82 9.91 -5.06 0.07
C GLU A 82 10.68 -4.55 1.30
N SER A 83 11.94 -4.94 1.44
CA SER A 83 12.89 -4.44 2.44
C SER A 83 13.72 -3.24 1.98
N GLY A 84 13.45 -2.72 0.77
CA GLY A 84 14.27 -1.71 0.12
C GLY A 84 14.11 -0.29 0.66
N SER A 85 14.53 0.67 -0.17
CA SER A 85 14.36 2.11 0.04
C SER A 85 13.38 2.75 -0.95
N ASN A 86 12.80 1.95 -1.84
CA ASN A 86 11.82 2.42 -2.82
C ASN A 86 10.50 2.72 -2.13
N ARG A 87 10.12 3.99 -2.07
CA ARG A 87 8.85 4.42 -1.49
C ARG A 87 7.68 3.82 -2.27
N TRP A 88 6.66 3.36 -1.55
CA TRP A 88 5.38 2.96 -2.13
C TRP A 88 4.38 4.10 -2.00
N GLY A 89 4.02 4.72 -3.12
CA GLY A 89 3.23 5.95 -3.17
C GLY A 89 2.05 5.87 -4.14
N SER A 90 1.40 7.01 -4.36
CA SER A 90 0.18 7.09 -5.15
C SER A 90 0.41 7.39 -6.64
N ALA A 91 1.61 7.81 -7.03
CA ALA A 91 1.88 8.31 -8.37
C ALA A 91 3.18 7.76 -8.99
N GLY A 92 3.23 7.75 -10.33
CA GLY A 92 4.42 7.41 -11.11
C GLY A 92 5.03 6.06 -10.74
N THR A 93 6.36 6.03 -10.60
CA THR A 93 7.15 4.85 -10.26
C THR A 93 7.00 4.41 -8.80
N GLU A 94 6.37 5.23 -7.96
CA GLU A 94 6.08 4.86 -6.56
C GLU A 94 4.89 3.89 -6.48
N ARG A 95 4.00 3.88 -7.47
CA ARG A 95 2.97 2.84 -7.58
C ARG A 95 3.63 1.48 -7.86
N TRP A 96 2.98 0.39 -7.47
CA TRP A 96 3.52 -0.96 -7.63
C TRP A 96 2.77 -1.70 -8.72
N SER A 97 3.45 -2.00 -9.83
CA SER A 97 2.84 -2.76 -10.93
C SER A 97 2.61 -4.22 -10.54
N SER A 98 1.47 -4.77 -10.97
CA SER A 98 1.09 -6.15 -10.75
C SER A 98 2.04 -7.14 -11.41
N THR A 99 2.75 -6.75 -12.48
CA THR A 99 3.72 -7.62 -13.18
C THR A 99 4.97 -7.94 -12.34
N ILE A 100 5.27 -7.10 -11.36
CA ILE A 100 6.42 -7.22 -10.45
C ILE A 100 5.97 -7.34 -8.98
N SER A 101 4.79 -7.91 -8.75
CA SER A 101 4.31 -8.25 -7.40
C SER A 101 5.26 -9.21 -6.68
N SER A 102 5.32 -9.13 -5.36
CA SER A 102 6.18 -9.97 -4.50
C SER A 102 5.86 -11.45 -4.57
N ALA A 103 4.56 -11.77 -4.72
CA ALA A 103 4.06 -13.14 -4.78
C ALA A 103 2.85 -13.23 -5.70
N VAL A 104 2.65 -14.41 -6.29
CA VAL A 104 1.47 -14.73 -7.11
C VAL A 104 0.95 -16.09 -6.68
N SER A 105 -0.36 -16.23 -6.45
CA SER A 105 -1.00 -17.51 -6.15
C SER A 105 -0.95 -18.47 -7.33
N ALA A 106 -1.09 -19.77 -7.07
CA ALA A 106 -1.01 -20.80 -8.11
C ALA A 106 -2.06 -20.65 -9.23
N ASP A 107 -3.24 -20.11 -8.91
CA ASP A 107 -4.31 -19.83 -9.88
C ASP A 107 -4.07 -18.54 -10.71
N GLY A 108 -3.11 -17.71 -10.30
CA GLY A 108 -2.75 -16.45 -10.93
C GLY A 108 -3.69 -15.27 -10.63
N LEU A 109 -4.60 -15.41 -9.65
CA LEU A 109 -5.61 -14.40 -9.32
C LEU A 109 -5.17 -13.47 -8.20
N THR A 110 -4.46 -13.99 -7.19
CA THR A 110 -4.00 -13.23 -6.03
C THR A 110 -2.55 -12.81 -6.22
N ARG A 111 -2.28 -11.53 -6.01
CA ARG A 111 -0.94 -10.96 -5.97
C ARG A 111 -0.65 -10.38 -4.60
N GLY A 112 0.48 -10.78 -4.03
CA GLY A 112 0.99 -10.27 -2.75
C GLY A 112 2.01 -9.16 -2.97
N TYR A 113 1.96 -8.15 -2.11
CA TYR A 113 2.85 -6.99 -2.11
C TYR A 113 3.44 -6.83 -0.72
N ASN A 114 4.65 -7.33 -0.52
CA ASN A 114 5.39 -7.26 0.74
C ASN A 114 5.94 -5.85 0.93
N TYR A 115 5.70 -5.24 2.08
CA TYR A 115 6.17 -3.90 2.36
C TYR A 115 6.81 -3.80 3.73
N THR A 116 7.70 -2.83 3.87
CA THR A 116 8.28 -2.46 5.15
C THR A 116 7.88 -1.04 5.51
N ALA A 117 7.15 -0.89 6.61
CA ALA A 117 6.82 0.40 7.19
C ALA A 117 7.87 0.79 8.25
N ARG A 118 8.29 2.06 8.27
CA ARG A 118 9.32 2.56 9.21
C ARG A 118 8.96 3.96 9.70
N ILE A 119 9.24 4.22 10.97
CA ILE A 119 9.29 5.60 11.49
C ILE A 119 10.56 6.27 10.93
N LEU A 120 10.44 7.51 10.44
CA LEU A 120 11.60 8.26 9.96
C LEU A 120 12.43 8.76 11.13
N THR A 121 13.75 8.57 11.08
CA THR A 121 14.65 8.96 12.18
C THR A 121 15.20 10.38 12.04
N SER A 122 14.98 11.04 10.90
CA SER A 122 15.44 12.40 10.59
C SER A 122 14.52 13.50 11.14
N GLN A 123 13.72 13.21 12.17
CA GLN A 123 12.80 14.14 12.81
C GLN A 123 13.11 14.28 14.31
N SER A 124 12.73 15.39 14.92
CA SER A 124 12.77 15.51 16.39
C SER A 124 11.76 14.53 17.02
N THR A 125 12.14 13.87 18.12
CA THR A 125 11.21 13.01 18.86
C THR A 125 10.02 13.84 19.34
N PRO A 126 8.80 13.56 18.86
CA PRO A 126 7.64 14.33 19.27
C PRO A 126 7.20 13.93 20.69
N PRO A 127 6.34 14.72 21.35
CA PRO A 127 5.86 14.40 22.70
C PRO A 127 5.19 13.02 22.76
N ALA A 128 5.23 12.40 23.95
CA ALA A 128 4.55 11.13 24.19
C ALA A 128 3.04 11.26 23.92
N GLY A 129 2.49 10.30 23.19
CA GLY A 129 1.08 10.31 22.80
C GLY A 129 0.77 9.18 21.83
N ASN A 130 -0.52 8.98 21.56
CA ASN A 130 -0.99 8.03 20.56
C ASN A 130 -1.09 8.74 19.21
N TYR A 131 -0.38 8.23 18.20
CA TYR A 131 -0.35 8.78 16.85
C TYR A 131 -1.07 7.84 15.90
N SER A 132 -2.00 8.36 15.11
CA SER A 132 -2.72 7.58 14.09
C SER A 132 -2.74 8.28 12.73
N ASP A 133 -2.81 7.49 11.66
CA ASP A 133 -3.02 7.94 10.29
C ASP A 133 -3.96 6.96 9.57
N SER A 134 -4.56 7.41 8.48
CA SER A 134 -5.36 6.56 7.58
C SER A 134 -4.81 6.65 6.16
N VAL A 135 -4.31 5.52 5.65
CA VAL A 135 -3.77 5.38 4.29
C VAL A 135 -4.75 4.57 3.45
N VAL A 136 -5.22 5.19 2.39
CA VAL A 136 -6.03 4.53 1.35
C VAL A 136 -5.13 3.77 0.38
N VAL A 137 -5.50 2.52 0.10
CA VAL A 137 -4.95 1.69 -0.99
C VAL A 137 -5.87 1.84 -2.20
N ASP A 138 -5.29 2.12 -3.36
CA ASP A 138 -6.04 2.26 -4.61
C ASP A 138 -5.44 1.41 -5.73
N LEU A 139 -6.25 1.11 -6.74
CA LEU A 139 -5.87 0.36 -7.93
C LEU A 139 -6.15 1.19 -9.17
N SER A 140 -5.25 1.13 -10.15
CA SER A 140 -5.44 1.70 -11.49
C SER A 140 -5.02 0.69 -12.53
N PHE A 141 -5.85 0.51 -13.56
CA PHE A 141 -5.56 -0.29 -14.73
C PHE A 141 -4.80 0.52 -15.78
#